data_AF-A0A812MBY7-F1
#
_entry.id   AF-A0A812MBY7-F1
#
_cell.length_a   1.000
_cell.length_b   1.000
_cell.length_c   1.000
_cell.angle_alpha   90.00
_cell.angle_beta   90.00
_cell.angle_gamma   90.00
#
_symmetry.space_group_name_H-M   'P 1'
#
loop_
_entity.id
_entity.type
_entity.pdbx_description
1 polymer ?
#
loop_
_entity_poly.entity_id
_entity_poly.type
_entity_poly.pdbx_seq_one_letter_code
_entity_poly.pdbx_strand_id
1 'polypeptide(L)'
;ADQTAWQTQGLYVRADESCVTSRYCFMEDVRYFWASKQGNCQGRTQLSCTGYSTTDPLSDLTNFFNKTSYPGLSETEFISLLGTTSSTDPTKTEWQVYLEAKTNYLRSVNRRYESDFAAQYTGIRLNADKTAVQFAWISYNATFPRENTVDEANEWYERWQSFKNTHAPTLGGFQTAELYLFLVTQNEMVKAATMGIGLSLLVCFIVLLLTTWNWWTSTLGLVCIICITATFLGVVPLLGWSLGENECIFMIATVGLSVDYT
;
A
#
# COMPACT_ATOMS: atom_id res chain seq x y z
N ALA A 1 -6.44 9.98 23.35
CA ALA A 1 -7.30 9.06 22.59
C ALA A 1 -6.44 8.23 21.62
N ASP A 2 -5.47 8.85 20.96
CA ASP A 2 -4.58 8.17 20.00
C ASP A 2 -3.62 7.15 20.64
N GLN A 3 -3.11 7.40 21.85
CA GLN A 3 -2.18 6.49 22.52
C GLN A 3 -2.75 5.07 22.73
N THR A 4 -3.97 4.96 23.23
CA THR A 4 -4.65 3.66 23.39
C THR A 4 -4.89 3.02 22.03
N ALA A 5 -5.31 3.82 21.05
CA ALA A 5 -5.55 3.36 19.69
C ALA A 5 -4.27 2.99 18.93
N TRP A 6 -3.07 3.41 19.34
CA TRP A 6 -1.80 2.96 18.76
C TRP A 6 -1.23 1.75 19.51
N GLN A 7 -1.53 1.63 20.81
CA GLN A 7 -1.19 0.48 21.65
C GLN A 7 -1.89 -0.80 21.19
N THR A 8 -3.20 -0.76 20.93
CA THR A 8 -3.95 -1.93 20.46
C THR A 8 -3.46 -2.44 19.10
N GLN A 9 -2.72 -1.61 18.37
CA GLN A 9 -2.30 -1.82 16.98
C GLN A 9 -0.89 -2.36 16.86
N GLY A 10 -0.12 -2.34 17.95
CA GLY A 10 1.32 -2.57 17.91
C GLY A 10 2.08 -1.51 17.10
N LEU A 11 1.50 -0.32 16.89
CA LEU A 11 2.17 0.85 16.33
C LEU A 11 2.90 1.64 17.41
N TYR A 12 2.36 1.62 18.63
CA TYR A 12 2.95 2.16 19.84
C TYR A 12 3.05 1.02 20.86
N VAL A 13 4.22 0.84 21.46
CA VAL A 13 4.45 -0.15 22.52
C VAL A 13 4.73 0.60 23.81
N ARG A 14 4.18 0.15 24.94
CA ARG A 14 4.41 0.81 26.23
C ARG A 14 5.91 0.75 26.60
N ALA A 15 6.33 1.66 27.47
CA ALA A 15 7.69 1.74 28.00
C ALA A 15 8.24 0.39 28.56
N ASP A 16 7.34 -0.48 29.02
CA ASP A 16 7.59 -1.78 29.64
C ASP A 16 7.46 -2.98 28.70
N GLU A 17 7.03 -2.79 27.46
CA GLU A 17 6.93 -3.84 26.45
C GLU A 17 8.02 -3.67 25.37
N SER A 18 8.66 -4.77 24.97
CA SER A 18 9.62 -4.78 23.86
C SER A 18 9.02 -5.56 22.70
N CYS A 19 9.39 -5.20 21.46
CA CYS A 19 8.93 -5.88 20.25
C CYS A 19 9.55 -7.28 20.14
N VAL A 20 9.09 -8.21 20.99
CA VAL A 20 9.68 -9.53 21.21
C VAL A 20 9.17 -10.58 20.22
N THR A 21 8.16 -10.30 19.41
CA THR A 21 7.69 -11.26 18.41
C THR A 21 7.33 -10.59 17.09
N SER A 22 8.27 -10.68 16.14
CA SER A 22 8.00 -10.68 14.69
C SER A 22 7.49 -9.38 14.04
N ARG A 23 7.46 -8.26 14.75
CA ARG A 23 6.98 -6.96 14.23
C ARG A 23 8.14 -5.96 14.11
N TYR A 24 8.26 -5.34 12.93
CA TYR A 24 9.23 -4.27 12.68
C TYR A 24 8.71 -2.99 13.33
N CYS A 25 9.28 -2.62 14.48
CA CYS A 25 8.85 -1.46 15.25
C CYS A 25 9.68 -0.23 14.89
N PHE A 26 9.17 0.55 13.95
CA PHE A 26 9.77 1.80 13.49
C PHE A 26 10.15 2.76 14.64
N MET A 27 9.31 2.89 15.66
CA MET A 27 9.59 3.74 16.81
C MET A 27 10.76 3.20 17.65
N GLU A 28 10.94 1.88 17.73
CA GLU A 28 12.09 1.29 18.43
C GLU A 28 13.40 1.54 17.68
N ASP A 29 13.41 1.45 16.35
CA ASP A 29 14.61 1.78 15.56
C ASP A 29 15.05 3.24 15.77
N VAL A 30 14.09 4.17 15.72
CA VAL A 30 14.35 5.60 15.99
C VAL A 30 14.82 5.81 17.43
N ARG A 31 14.19 5.11 18.38
CA ARG A 31 14.56 5.11 19.79
C ARG A 31 16.02 4.71 19.99
N TYR A 32 16.45 3.59 19.39
CA TYR A 32 17.80 3.11 19.58
C TYR A 32 18.84 4.00 18.89
N PHE A 33 18.53 4.48 17.68
CA PHE A 33 19.35 5.48 17.00
C PHE A 33 19.60 6.71 17.91
N TRP A 34 18.54 7.18 18.57
CA TRP A 34 18.63 8.33 19.45
C TRP A 34 19.41 8.06 20.74
N ALA A 35 19.12 6.94 21.41
CA ALA A 35 19.84 6.52 22.61
C ALA A 35 21.36 6.40 22.34
N SER A 36 21.72 5.88 21.16
CA SER A 36 23.11 5.83 20.70
C SER A 36 23.72 7.22 20.54
N LYS A 37 22.99 8.19 19.95
CA LYS A 37 23.47 9.56 19.72
C LYS A 37 23.73 10.30 21.03
N GLN A 38 22.88 10.11 22.04
CA GLN A 38 23.00 10.79 23.33
C GLN A 38 24.09 10.20 24.26
N GLY A 39 24.71 9.07 23.89
CA GLY A 39 25.67 8.39 24.76
C GLY A 39 25.04 7.79 26.03
N ASN A 40 23.71 7.77 26.12
CA ASN A 40 22.94 7.20 27.22
C ASN A 40 22.79 5.68 27.06
N CYS A 41 23.91 4.96 26.96
CA CYS A 41 23.93 3.50 27.03
C CYS A 41 24.06 3.10 28.50
N GLN A 42 22.93 2.80 29.14
CA GLN A 42 22.82 2.37 30.54
C GLN A 42 23.99 1.48 31.03
N GLY A 43 25.01 2.09 31.65
CA GLY A 43 26.09 1.38 32.33
C GLY A 43 27.21 0.77 31.48
N ARG A 44 27.33 1.10 30.18
CA ARG A 44 28.49 0.68 29.36
C ARG A 44 29.43 1.85 29.08
N THR A 45 30.74 1.60 29.10
CA THR A 45 31.78 2.62 28.84
C THR A 45 31.59 3.26 27.47
N GLN A 46 31.92 4.56 27.35
CA GLN A 46 31.78 5.36 26.13
C GLN A 46 32.32 4.66 24.87
N LEU A 47 33.41 3.88 25.00
CA LEU A 47 34.03 3.04 23.96
C LEU A 47 33.11 1.98 23.31
N SER A 48 32.09 1.52 24.05
CA SER A 48 31.07 0.56 23.57
C SER A 48 29.81 1.22 22.98
N CYS A 49 29.68 2.55 23.11
CA CYS A 49 28.67 3.36 22.40
C CYS A 49 29.27 4.04 21.15
N THR A 50 30.60 4.21 21.12
CA THR A 50 31.34 4.77 19.98
C THR A 50 31.60 3.74 18.87
N GLY A 51 30.98 2.56 18.94
CA GLY A 51 30.84 1.64 17.80
C GLY A 51 30.00 2.22 16.66
N TYR A 52 29.58 3.49 16.76
CA TYR A 52 29.04 4.30 15.68
C TYR A 52 30.06 4.40 14.53
N SER A 53 30.19 3.31 13.78
CA SER A 53 30.84 3.35 12.49
C SER A 53 29.96 4.23 11.62
N THR A 54 30.53 5.32 11.13
CA THR A 54 29.89 6.19 10.14
C THR A 54 29.49 5.43 8.87
N THR A 55 29.96 4.18 8.71
CA THR A 55 29.62 3.27 7.62
C THR A 55 28.48 2.29 7.93
N ASP A 56 28.11 2.07 9.19
CA ASP A 56 27.13 1.03 9.57
C ASP A 56 26.41 1.28 10.92
N PRO A 57 25.45 2.22 10.98
CA PRO A 57 24.72 2.58 12.21
C PRO A 57 23.59 1.61 12.61
N LEU A 58 23.30 0.57 11.84
CA LEU A 58 22.13 -0.32 12.04
C LEU A 58 22.49 -1.78 12.33
N SER A 59 23.67 -2.26 11.93
CA SER A 59 24.15 -3.58 12.36
C SER A 59 24.37 -3.65 13.88
N ASP A 60 24.86 -2.57 14.48
CA ASP A 60 25.04 -2.47 15.94
C ASP A 60 23.71 -2.38 16.70
N LEU A 61 22.63 -1.89 16.09
CA LEU A 61 21.31 -1.83 16.72
C LEU A 61 20.73 -3.22 17.00
N THR A 62 21.10 -4.23 16.22
CA THR A 62 20.62 -5.61 16.38
C THR A 62 21.39 -6.43 17.41
N ASN A 63 22.65 -6.07 17.70
CA ASN A 63 23.55 -6.83 18.55
C ASN A 63 23.78 -6.22 19.95
N PHE A 64 23.53 -4.93 20.15
CA PHE A 64 23.99 -4.22 21.36
C PHE A 64 22.99 -4.05 22.49
N PHE A 65 21.70 -4.30 22.28
CA PHE A 65 20.70 -4.01 23.31
C PHE A 65 20.05 -5.28 23.84
N ASN A 66 20.23 -5.54 25.14
CA ASN A 66 19.30 -6.39 25.87
C ASN A 66 17.93 -5.70 25.76
N LYS A 67 17.01 -6.25 24.94
CA LYS A 67 15.73 -5.63 24.54
C LYS A 67 14.89 -5.12 25.72
N THR A 68 15.19 -5.53 26.93
CA THR A 68 14.48 -5.28 28.18
C THR A 68 14.94 -4.05 28.98
N SER A 69 16.05 -3.38 28.65
CA SER A 69 16.64 -2.41 29.58
C SER A 69 16.29 -0.94 29.34
N TYR A 70 15.89 -0.53 28.13
CA TYR A 70 15.63 0.89 27.82
C TYR A 70 14.12 1.22 27.82
N PRO A 71 13.63 2.15 28.68
CA PRO A 71 12.21 2.36 28.97
C PRO A 71 11.41 3.11 27.89
N GLY A 72 11.89 3.23 26.64
CA GLY A 72 11.18 3.99 25.61
C GLY A 72 11.37 5.51 25.71
N LEU A 73 11.01 6.21 24.64
CA LEU A 73 10.78 7.66 24.66
C LEU A 73 9.30 7.90 24.99
N SER A 74 8.99 8.89 25.82
CA SER A 74 7.60 9.34 25.98
C SER A 74 7.05 9.91 24.66
N GLU A 75 5.73 9.93 24.50
CA GLU A 75 5.08 10.47 23.29
C GLU A 75 5.51 11.92 23.02
N THR A 76 5.54 12.74 24.07
CA THR A 76 5.98 14.13 24.02
C THR A 76 7.44 14.28 23.62
N GLU A 77 8.33 13.41 24.14
CA GLU A 77 9.74 13.43 23.76
C GLU A 77 9.91 12.99 22.31
N PHE A 78 9.23 11.92 21.90
CA PHE A 78 9.28 11.43 20.52
C PHE A 78 8.80 12.50 19.53
N ILE A 79 7.64 13.11 19.79
CA ILE A 79 7.11 14.18 18.93
C ILE A 79 8.06 15.38 18.89
N SER A 80 8.65 15.75 20.03
CA SER A 80 9.64 16.84 20.07
C SER A 80 10.84 16.52 19.18
N LEU A 81 11.29 15.28 19.20
CA LEU A 81 12.46 14.80 18.47
C LEU A 81 12.24 14.82 16.96
N LEU A 82 11.03 14.47 16.50
CA LEU A 82 10.67 14.56 15.08
C LEU A 82 10.78 15.98 14.52
N GLY A 83 10.50 17.00 15.35
CA GLY A 83 10.49 18.40 14.97
C GLY A 83 11.75 19.19 15.32
N THR A 84 12.65 18.61 16.12
CA THR A 84 13.87 19.26 16.63
C THR A 84 14.94 19.29 15.54
N THR A 85 15.58 20.45 15.39
CA THR A 85 16.73 20.64 14.51
C THR A 85 17.91 19.81 14.98
N SER A 86 18.63 19.20 14.05
CA SER A 86 19.69 18.27 14.41
C SER A 86 20.88 18.96 15.02
N SER A 87 21.45 18.36 16.07
CA SER A 87 22.68 18.85 16.69
C SER A 87 23.90 18.74 15.77
N THR A 88 23.85 17.88 14.75
CA THR A 88 24.94 17.63 13.80
C THR A 88 24.81 18.44 12.51
N ASP A 89 23.57 18.74 12.11
CA ASP A 89 23.26 19.54 10.91
C ASP A 89 22.03 20.42 11.20
N PRO A 90 22.21 21.74 11.40
CA PRO A 90 21.11 22.64 11.74
C PRO A 90 20.09 22.82 10.60
N THR A 91 20.40 22.36 9.38
CA THR A 91 19.48 22.43 8.23
C THR A 91 18.47 21.28 8.20
N LYS A 92 18.70 20.23 9.01
CA LYS A 92 17.90 19.01 9.05
C LYS A 92 17.21 18.83 10.39
N THR A 93 16.10 18.11 10.41
CA THR A 93 15.53 17.59 11.66
C THR A 93 16.27 16.31 12.08
N GLU A 94 16.20 15.97 13.37
CA GLU A 94 16.78 14.70 13.85
C GLU A 94 16.17 13.48 13.16
N TRP A 95 14.88 13.58 12.82
CA TRP A 95 14.20 12.60 11.98
C TRP A 95 14.86 12.41 10.60
N GLN A 96 15.22 13.51 9.93
CA GLN A 96 15.89 13.44 8.62
C GLN A 96 17.29 12.85 8.73
N VAL A 97 18.02 13.17 9.80
CA VAL A 97 19.35 12.59 10.06
C VAL A 97 19.26 11.08 10.32
N TYR A 98 18.23 10.63 11.03
CA TYR A 98 17.94 9.19 11.16
C TYR A 98 17.66 8.53 9.80
N LEU A 99 16.79 9.12 8.97
CA LEU A 99 16.49 8.57 7.66
C LEU A 99 17.72 8.49 6.74
N GLU A 100 18.59 9.49 6.79
CA GLU A 100 19.84 9.52 6.04
C GLU A 100 20.80 8.43 6.53
N ALA A 101 20.95 8.27 7.84
CA ALA A 101 21.75 7.20 8.43
C ALA A 101 21.24 5.82 8.03
N LYS A 102 19.91 5.62 8.04
CA LYS A 102 19.26 4.40 7.58
C LYS A 102 19.49 4.13 6.09
N THR A 103 19.39 5.17 5.27
CA THR A 103 19.66 5.09 3.83
C THR A 103 21.10 4.69 3.56
N ASN A 104 22.06 5.31 4.25
CA ASN A 104 23.48 5.00 4.12
C ASN A 104 23.81 3.57 4.52
N TYR A 105 23.20 3.07 5.61
CA TYR A 105 23.31 1.67 5.99
C TYR A 105 22.77 0.73 4.91
N LEU A 106 21.55 0.97 4.42
CA LEU A 106 20.96 0.12 3.37
C LEU A 106 21.86 0.08 2.12
N ARG A 107 22.51 1.20 1.79
CA ARG A 107 23.51 1.24 0.70
C ARG A 107 24.78 0.44 1.02
N SER A 108 25.28 0.45 2.26
CA SER A 108 26.50 -0.27 2.65
C SER A 108 26.30 -1.79 2.59
N VAL A 109 25.10 -2.29 2.92
CA VAL A 109 24.73 -3.71 2.78
C VAL A 109 24.22 -4.08 1.37
N ASN A 110 24.50 -3.25 0.36
CA ASN A 110 24.12 -3.45 -1.04
C ASN A 110 22.59 -3.55 -1.30
N ARG A 111 21.76 -3.00 -0.41
CA ARG A 111 20.29 -2.87 -0.57
C ARG A 111 19.93 -1.48 -1.11
N ARG A 112 20.54 -1.10 -2.24
CA ARG A 112 20.38 0.24 -2.83
C ARG A 112 18.92 0.59 -3.16
N TYR A 113 18.20 -0.35 -3.75
CA TYR A 113 16.78 -0.18 -4.08
C TYR A 113 15.97 0.22 -2.85
N GLU A 114 16.12 -0.53 -1.75
CA GLU A 114 15.43 -0.22 -0.49
C GLU A 114 15.85 1.11 0.11
N SER A 115 17.13 1.47 -0.03
CA SER A 115 17.63 2.76 0.44
C SER A 115 16.91 3.92 -0.24
N ASP A 116 16.73 3.83 -1.57
CA ASP A 116 16.12 4.90 -2.35
C ASP A 116 14.61 4.96 -2.07
N PHE A 117 13.94 3.80 -1.93
CA PHE A 117 12.53 3.73 -1.57
C PHE A 117 12.24 4.19 -0.14
N ALA A 118 13.11 3.88 0.82
CA ALA A 118 12.97 4.38 2.19
C ALA A 118 13.15 5.90 2.24
N ALA A 119 14.13 6.44 1.51
CA ALA A 119 14.37 7.88 1.45
C ALA A 119 13.23 8.67 0.80
N GLN A 120 12.59 8.11 -0.24
CA GLN A 120 11.52 8.79 -0.98
C GLN A 120 10.13 8.58 -0.37
N TYR A 121 9.85 7.37 0.12
CA TYR A 121 8.49 6.92 0.48
C TYR A 121 8.32 6.57 1.95
N THR A 122 9.24 6.98 2.83
CA THR A 122 9.02 6.97 4.28
C THR A 122 9.17 8.37 4.83
N GLY A 123 8.20 8.81 5.62
CA GLY A 123 8.24 10.15 6.18
C GLY A 123 7.11 10.45 7.15
N ILE A 124 7.24 11.62 7.76
CA ILE A 124 6.30 12.12 8.73
C ILE A 124 6.10 13.61 8.52
N ARG A 125 4.87 14.05 8.74
CA ARG A 125 4.47 15.44 8.71
C ARG A 125 3.83 15.77 10.05
N LEU A 126 4.41 16.74 10.74
CA LEU A 126 3.87 17.29 11.97
C LEU A 126 2.87 18.40 11.66
N ASN A 127 2.01 18.69 12.64
CA ASN A 127 1.15 19.86 12.60
C ASN A 127 1.98 21.16 12.68
N ALA A 128 1.37 22.32 12.38
CA ALA A 128 2.08 23.61 12.35
C ALA A 128 2.86 23.91 13.65
N ASP A 129 2.29 23.55 14.80
CA ASP A 129 2.86 23.77 16.13
C ASP A 129 3.90 22.71 16.53
N LYS A 130 4.13 21.69 15.70
CA LYS A 130 5.01 20.53 15.97
C LYS A 130 4.66 19.75 17.25
N THR A 131 3.42 19.85 17.73
CA THR A 131 2.93 19.19 18.95
C THR A 131 2.24 17.85 18.68
N ALA A 132 1.91 17.56 17.41
CA ALA A 132 1.23 16.34 17.01
C ALA A 132 1.64 15.91 15.60
N VAL A 133 1.55 14.61 15.33
CA VAL A 133 1.73 14.04 13.99
C VAL A 133 0.45 14.26 13.20
N GLN A 134 0.54 14.96 12.07
CA GLN A 134 -0.58 15.19 11.17
C GLN A 134 -0.75 14.02 10.19
N PHE A 135 0.36 13.52 9.65
CA PHE A 135 0.37 12.41 8.69
C PHE A 135 1.70 11.68 8.76
N ALA A 136 1.67 10.35 8.64
CA ALA A 136 2.86 9.52 8.59
C ALA A 136 2.68 8.44 7.52
N TRP A 137 3.75 8.10 6.82
CA TRP A 137 3.76 7.07 5.79
C TRP A 137 5.05 6.29 5.87
N ILE A 138 4.96 4.99 5.62
CA ILE A 138 6.07 4.05 5.72
C ILE A 138 6.07 3.19 4.47
N SER A 139 7.23 3.06 3.85
CA SER A 139 7.48 2.14 2.76
C SER A 139 8.19 0.89 3.27
N TYR A 140 7.85 -0.25 2.68
CA TYR A 140 8.49 -1.54 2.94
C TYR A 140 8.41 -2.40 1.68
N ASN A 141 9.33 -3.35 1.57
CA ASN A 141 9.28 -4.33 0.49
C ASN A 141 8.20 -5.37 0.78
N ALA A 142 7.34 -5.61 -0.20
CA ALA A 142 6.40 -6.71 -0.18
C ALA A 142 6.93 -7.89 -1.01
N THR A 143 6.43 -9.10 -0.72
CA THR A 143 6.87 -10.34 -1.38
C THR A 143 6.07 -10.67 -2.64
N PHE A 144 5.08 -9.86 -3.02
CA PHE A 144 4.30 -10.09 -4.23
C PHE A 144 5.11 -9.71 -5.48
N PRO A 145 4.95 -10.42 -6.61
CA PRO A 145 5.67 -10.14 -7.83
C PRO A 145 5.20 -8.80 -8.44
N ARG A 146 6.00 -8.23 -9.34
CA ARG A 146 5.66 -6.97 -10.02
C ARG A 146 4.52 -7.15 -11.02
N GLU A 147 4.52 -8.29 -11.71
CA GLU A 147 3.49 -8.68 -12.67
C GLU A 147 2.55 -9.67 -11.98
N ASN A 148 1.26 -9.37 -11.98
CA ASN A 148 0.23 -10.24 -11.43
C ASN A 148 -0.98 -10.23 -12.35
N THR A 149 -1.77 -11.29 -12.27
CA THR A 149 -3.14 -11.28 -12.81
C THR A 149 -4.04 -10.35 -11.97
N VAL A 150 -5.18 -9.94 -12.55
CA VAL A 150 -6.21 -9.14 -11.85
C VAL A 150 -6.60 -9.80 -10.53
N ASP A 151 -6.81 -11.12 -10.56
CA ASP A 151 -7.32 -11.89 -9.42
C ASP A 151 -6.29 -11.95 -8.29
N GLU A 152 -5.02 -12.24 -8.61
CA GLU A 152 -3.94 -12.23 -7.63
C GLU A 152 -3.75 -10.84 -7.02
N ALA A 153 -3.78 -9.79 -7.84
CA ALA A 153 -3.66 -8.42 -7.35
C ALA A 153 -4.83 -8.04 -6.41
N ASN A 154 -6.05 -8.47 -6.73
CA ASN A 154 -7.23 -8.29 -5.88
C ASN A 154 -7.08 -9.04 -4.56
N GLU A 155 -6.58 -10.28 -4.59
CA GLU A 155 -6.29 -11.06 -3.38
C GLU A 155 -5.27 -10.33 -2.48
N TRP A 156 -4.18 -9.83 -3.05
CA TRP A 156 -3.17 -9.08 -2.29
C TRP A 156 -3.74 -7.81 -1.66
N TYR A 157 -4.54 -7.07 -2.42
CA TYR A 157 -5.19 -5.87 -1.93
C TYR A 157 -6.12 -6.19 -0.75
N GLU A 158 -7.00 -7.18 -0.90
CA GLU A 158 -7.96 -7.59 0.12
C GLU A 158 -7.28 -8.16 1.37
N ARG A 159 -6.19 -8.91 1.19
CA ARG A 159 -5.42 -9.45 2.32
C ARG A 159 -4.82 -8.32 3.17
N TRP A 160 -4.23 -7.31 2.55
CA TRP A 160 -3.72 -6.14 3.26
C TRP A 160 -4.84 -5.30 3.87
N GLN A 161 -5.95 -5.14 3.16
CA GLN A 161 -7.11 -4.43 3.66
C GLN A 161 -7.70 -5.12 4.89
N SER A 162 -7.80 -6.45 4.87
CA SER A 162 -8.21 -7.30 5.98
C SER A 162 -7.23 -7.22 7.15
N PHE A 163 -5.92 -7.28 6.89
CA PHE A 163 -4.90 -7.09 7.92
C PHE A 163 -5.07 -5.73 8.62
N LYS A 164 -5.24 -4.66 7.84
CA LYS A 164 -5.45 -3.29 8.34
C LYS A 164 -6.78 -3.15 9.07
N ASN A 165 -7.87 -3.78 8.60
CA ASN A 165 -9.15 -3.75 9.32
C ASN A 165 -9.12 -4.55 10.62
N THR A 166 -8.38 -5.66 10.65
CA THR A 166 -8.27 -6.56 11.81
C THR A 166 -7.45 -5.92 12.91
N HIS A 167 -6.30 -5.37 12.53
CA HIS A 167 -5.46 -4.69 13.49
C HIS A 167 -6.08 -3.33 13.75
N ALA A 168 -6.20 -2.47 12.73
CA ALA A 168 -6.41 -1.02 12.80
C ALA A 168 -7.78 -0.51 12.29
N PRO A 169 -8.92 -0.97 12.84
CA PRO A 169 -10.25 -0.64 12.31
C PRO A 169 -10.61 0.84 12.44
N THR A 170 -10.09 1.53 13.46
CA THR A 170 -10.43 2.93 13.76
C THR A 170 -9.47 3.94 13.12
N LEU A 171 -8.36 3.48 12.54
CA LEU A 171 -7.36 4.34 11.92
C LEU A 171 -7.70 4.54 10.44
N GLY A 172 -7.79 5.80 10.01
CA GLY A 172 -8.07 6.19 8.62
C GLY A 172 -6.92 5.97 7.64
N GLY A 173 -6.06 4.97 7.90
CA GLY A 173 -4.93 4.63 7.04
C GLY A 173 -5.36 3.97 5.74
N PHE A 174 -4.64 4.25 4.67
CA PHE A 174 -4.80 3.61 3.37
C PHE A 174 -3.47 3.05 2.88
N GLN A 175 -3.54 2.05 2.01
CA GLN A 175 -2.38 1.42 1.38
C GLN A 175 -2.20 1.94 -0.04
N THR A 176 -0.95 2.04 -0.48
CA THR A 176 -0.60 2.40 -1.86
C THR A 176 0.49 1.46 -2.36
N ALA A 177 0.38 1.05 -3.62
CA ALA A 177 1.39 0.26 -4.32
C ALA A 177 1.25 0.54 -5.83
N GLU A 178 2.33 0.44 -6.59
CA GLU A 178 2.28 0.58 -8.06
C GLU A 178 1.31 -0.44 -8.68
N LEU A 179 1.24 -1.65 -8.11
CA LEU A 179 0.32 -2.72 -8.52
C LEU A 179 -1.15 -2.27 -8.48
N TYR A 180 -1.52 -1.47 -7.48
CA TYR A 180 -2.92 -1.07 -7.26
C TYR A 180 -3.42 -0.10 -8.33
N LEU A 181 -2.53 0.64 -8.98
CA LEU A 181 -2.90 1.58 -10.03
C LEU A 181 -3.52 0.84 -11.23
N PHE A 182 -2.90 -0.25 -11.66
CA PHE A 182 -3.42 -1.07 -12.77
C PHE A 182 -4.61 -1.93 -12.36
N LEU A 183 -4.65 -2.40 -11.10
CA LEU A 183 -5.78 -3.16 -10.57
C LEU A 183 -7.09 -2.39 -10.66
N VAL A 184 -7.11 -1.12 -10.23
CA VAL A 184 -8.33 -0.30 -10.25
C VAL A 184 -8.83 -0.12 -11.68
N THR A 185 -7.91 0.16 -12.60
CA THR A 185 -8.22 0.31 -14.02
C THR A 185 -8.80 -0.97 -14.62
N GLN A 186 -8.19 -2.13 -14.36
CA GLN A 186 -8.66 -3.42 -14.89
C GLN A 186 -10.02 -3.82 -14.32
N ASN A 187 -10.25 -3.63 -13.01
CA ASN A 187 -11.53 -3.91 -12.37
C ASN A 187 -12.66 -3.04 -12.94
N GLU A 188 -12.42 -1.73 -13.10
CA GLU A 188 -13.43 -0.83 -13.66
C GLU A 188 -13.68 -1.10 -15.15
N MET A 189 -12.69 -1.56 -15.92
CA MET A 189 -12.91 -1.99 -17.32
C MET A 189 -13.85 -3.18 -17.42
N VAL A 190 -13.62 -4.23 -16.64
CA VAL A 190 -14.49 -5.42 -16.64
C VAL A 190 -15.91 -5.06 -16.21
N LYS A 191 -16.04 -4.22 -15.18
CA LYS A 191 -17.33 -3.73 -14.69
C LYS A 191 -18.05 -2.86 -15.72
N ALA A 192 -17.34 -1.94 -16.37
CA ALA A 192 -17.90 -1.09 -17.42
C ALA A 192 -18.31 -1.90 -18.65
N ALA A 193 -17.52 -2.90 -19.06
CA ALA A 193 -17.84 -3.78 -20.17
C ALA A 193 -19.09 -4.62 -19.89
N THR A 194 -19.16 -5.26 -18.71
CA THR A 194 -20.33 -6.07 -18.31
C THR A 194 -21.60 -5.23 -18.18
N MET A 195 -21.50 -4.04 -17.57
CA MET A 195 -22.62 -3.10 -17.47
C MET A 195 -23.04 -2.57 -18.86
N GLY A 196 -22.07 -2.26 -19.73
CA GLY A 196 -22.29 -1.80 -21.09
C GLY A 196 -23.03 -2.83 -21.94
N ILE A 197 -22.59 -4.09 -21.92
CA ILE A 197 -23.28 -5.20 -22.60
C ILE A 197 -24.71 -5.37 -22.06
N GLY A 198 -24.89 -5.39 -20.75
CA GLY A 198 -26.21 -5.55 -20.13
C GLY A 198 -27.19 -4.43 -20.50
N LEU A 199 -26.73 -3.17 -20.44
CA LEU A 199 -27.53 -2.01 -20.85
C LEU A 199 -27.85 -2.04 -22.35
N SER A 200 -26.87 -2.36 -23.20
CA SER A 200 -27.10 -2.47 -24.65
C SER A 200 -28.10 -3.56 -25.00
N LEU A 201 -28.05 -4.73 -24.34
CA LEU A 201 -29.03 -5.80 -24.52
C LEU A 201 -30.44 -5.39 -24.06
N LEU A 202 -30.55 -4.66 -22.94
CA LEU A 202 -31.82 -4.15 -22.45
C LEU A 202 -32.44 -3.15 -23.44
N VAL A 203 -31.65 -2.19 -23.90
CA VAL A 203 -32.10 -1.18 -24.88
C VAL A 203 -32.47 -1.86 -26.20
N CYS A 204 -31.67 -2.81 -26.66
CA CYS A 204 -31.96 -3.62 -27.84
C CYS A 204 -33.32 -4.31 -27.72
N PHE A 205 -33.61 -4.99 -26.61
CA PHE A 205 -34.87 -5.67 -26.40
C PHE A 205 -36.07 -4.71 -26.45
N ILE A 206 -35.95 -3.53 -25.85
CA ILE A 206 -36.98 -2.48 -25.89
C ILE A 206 -37.22 -2.03 -27.35
N VAL A 207 -36.16 -1.79 -28.12
CA VAL A 207 -36.26 -1.38 -29.52
C VAL A 207 -36.91 -2.49 -30.37
N LEU A 208 -36.53 -3.75 -30.17
CA LEU A 208 -37.12 -4.90 -30.86
C LEU A 208 -38.61 -5.07 -30.55
N LEU A 209 -39.02 -4.83 -29.31
CA LEU A 209 -40.43 -4.85 -28.90
C LEU A 209 -41.24 -3.73 -29.57
N LEU A 210 -40.70 -2.52 -29.60
CA LEU A 210 -41.37 -1.35 -30.18
C LEU A 210 -41.47 -1.41 -31.71
N THR A 211 -40.50 -2.02 -32.37
CA THR A 211 -40.47 -2.16 -33.83
C THR A 211 -41.38 -3.29 -34.31
N THR A 212 -41.31 -4.45 -33.66
CA THR A 212 -42.02 -5.66 -34.12
C THR A 212 -43.45 -5.77 -33.56
N TRP A 213 -43.75 -5.10 -32.43
CA TRP A 213 -45.02 -5.21 -31.69
C TRP A 213 -45.40 -6.65 -31.31
N ASN A 214 -44.43 -7.57 -31.31
CA ASN A 214 -44.65 -8.98 -31.01
C ASN A 214 -43.57 -9.50 -30.05
N TRP A 215 -44.01 -9.82 -28.83
CA TRP A 215 -43.12 -10.28 -27.77
C TRP A 215 -42.41 -11.61 -28.11
N TRP A 216 -43.04 -12.51 -28.88
CA TRP A 216 -42.42 -13.76 -29.29
C TRP A 216 -41.26 -13.54 -30.28
N THR A 217 -41.46 -12.66 -31.26
CA THR A 217 -40.42 -12.37 -32.23
C THR A 217 -39.26 -11.60 -31.58
N SER A 218 -39.56 -10.63 -30.70
CA SER A 218 -38.52 -9.86 -30.00
C SER A 218 -37.70 -10.72 -29.03
N THR A 219 -38.30 -11.72 -28.38
CA THR A 219 -37.57 -12.65 -27.51
C THR A 219 -36.67 -13.60 -28.31
N LEU A 220 -37.13 -14.11 -29.45
CA LEU A 220 -36.28 -14.89 -30.37
C LEU A 220 -35.10 -14.06 -30.89
N GLY A 221 -35.34 -12.80 -31.28
CA GLY A 221 -34.28 -11.88 -31.70
C GLY A 221 -33.25 -11.62 -30.59
N LEU A 222 -33.70 -11.39 -29.36
CA LEU A 222 -32.81 -11.22 -28.21
C LEU A 222 -31.93 -12.45 -27.97
N VAL A 223 -32.50 -13.66 -28.05
CA VAL A 223 -31.74 -14.91 -27.89
C VAL A 223 -30.66 -15.03 -28.98
N CYS A 224 -30.99 -14.71 -30.24
CA CYS A 224 -30.01 -14.70 -31.32
C CYS A 224 -28.83 -13.75 -31.02
N ILE A 225 -29.11 -12.54 -30.56
CA ILE A 225 -28.09 -11.54 -30.22
C ILE A 225 -27.21 -12.00 -29.05
N ILE A 226 -27.81 -12.63 -28.03
CA ILE A 226 -27.06 -13.22 -26.91
C ILE A 226 -26.14 -14.34 -27.41
N CYS A 227 -26.61 -15.23 -28.29
CA CYS A 227 -25.80 -16.29 -28.87
C CYS A 227 -24.62 -15.76 -29.70
N ILE A 228 -24.83 -14.72 -30.52
CA ILE A 228 -23.76 -14.08 -31.30
C ILE A 228 -22.72 -13.46 -30.36
N THR A 229 -23.18 -12.70 -29.36
CA THR A 229 -22.30 -12.06 -28.36
C THR A 229 -21.51 -13.09 -27.57
N ALA A 230 -22.14 -14.17 -27.11
CA ALA A 230 -21.47 -15.26 -26.39
C ALA A 230 -20.44 -15.99 -27.25
N THR A 231 -20.74 -16.20 -28.54
CA THR A 231 -19.80 -16.80 -29.48
C THR A 231 -18.58 -15.91 -29.68
N PHE A 232 -18.79 -14.60 -29.84
CA PHE A 232 -17.69 -13.64 -29.95
C PHE A 232 -16.81 -13.64 -28.68
N LEU A 233 -17.43 -13.56 -27.50
CA LEU A 233 -16.74 -13.64 -26.20
C LEU A 233 -15.96 -14.94 -26.03
N GLY A 234 -16.46 -16.06 -26.56
CA GLY A 234 -15.76 -17.35 -26.52
C GLY A 234 -14.59 -17.46 -27.49
N VAL A 235 -14.67 -16.82 -28.66
CA VAL A 235 -13.63 -16.88 -29.70
C VAL A 235 -12.44 -15.96 -29.40
N VAL A 236 -12.68 -14.78 -28.83
CA VAL A 236 -11.63 -13.81 -28.45
C VAL A 236 -10.48 -14.46 -27.64
N PRO A 237 -10.73 -15.19 -26.54
CA PRO A 237 -9.65 -15.84 -25.79
C PRO A 237 -9.02 -17.02 -26.54
N LEU A 238 -9.76 -17.71 -27.42
CA LEU A 238 -9.19 -18.79 -28.25
C LEU A 238 -8.18 -18.26 -29.28
N LEU A 239 -8.31 -17.00 -29.71
CA LEU A 239 -7.36 -16.32 -30.57
C LEU A 239 -6.16 -15.75 -29.80
N GLY A 240 -6.11 -15.94 -28.48
CA GLY A 240 -5.06 -15.39 -27.61
C GLY A 240 -5.17 -13.89 -27.39
N TRP A 241 -6.34 -13.29 -27.64
CA TRP A 241 -6.57 -11.87 -27.40
C TRP A 241 -6.90 -11.65 -25.92
N SER A 242 -6.10 -10.82 -25.26
CA SER A 242 -6.35 -10.38 -23.89
C SER A 242 -7.41 -9.28 -23.87
N LEU A 243 -8.19 -9.24 -22.80
CA LEU A 243 -9.28 -8.28 -22.64
C LEU A 243 -8.71 -6.91 -22.26
N GLY A 244 -8.57 -6.03 -23.26
CA GLY A 244 -8.08 -4.66 -23.11
C GLY A 244 -9.17 -3.60 -23.32
N GLU A 245 -8.73 -2.34 -23.39
CA GLU A 245 -9.60 -1.18 -23.63
C GLU A 245 -10.32 -1.27 -24.98
N ASN A 246 -9.59 -1.66 -26.03
CA ASN A 246 -10.13 -1.74 -27.38
C ASN A 246 -11.15 -2.86 -27.51
N GLU A 247 -10.85 -4.02 -26.92
CA GLU A 247 -11.71 -5.19 -26.92
C GLU A 247 -13.02 -4.90 -26.18
N CYS A 248 -12.99 -4.12 -25.09
CA CYS A 248 -14.20 -3.63 -24.42
C CYS A 248 -15.12 -2.83 -25.34
N ILE A 249 -14.56 -1.90 -26.11
CA ILE A 249 -15.32 -1.08 -27.07
C ILE A 249 -15.90 -1.97 -28.19
N PHE A 250 -15.10 -2.90 -28.70
CA PHE A 250 -15.54 -3.83 -29.76
C PHE A 250 -16.65 -4.77 -29.27
N MET A 251 -16.63 -5.22 -28.01
CA MET A 251 -17.70 -6.05 -27.44
C MET A 251 -19.04 -5.30 -27.41
N ILE A 252 -19.04 -4.03 -27.00
CA ILE A 252 -20.25 -3.20 -26.97
C ILE A 252 -20.74 -2.92 -28.40
N ALA A 253 -19.82 -2.61 -29.32
CA ALA A 253 -20.16 -2.38 -30.73
C ALA A 253 -20.74 -3.64 -31.41
N THR A 254 -20.24 -4.83 -31.06
CA THR A 254 -20.73 -6.11 -31.58
C THR A 254 -22.20 -6.34 -31.24
N VAL A 255 -22.64 -5.96 -30.03
CA VAL A 255 -24.05 -6.03 -29.65
C VAL A 255 -24.87 -5.14 -30.58
N GLY A 256 -24.47 -3.88 -30.77
CA GLY A 256 -25.17 -2.94 -31.65
C GLY A 256 -25.28 -3.43 -33.09
N LEU A 257 -24.16 -3.89 -33.66
CA LEU A 257 -24.13 -4.47 -35.00
C LEU A 257 -25.01 -5.72 -35.12
N SER A 258 -25.08 -6.54 -34.08
CA SER A 258 -25.94 -7.74 -34.08
C SER A 258 -27.43 -7.39 -34.12
N VAL A 259 -27.83 -6.28 -33.48
CA VAL A 259 -29.22 -5.79 -33.55
C VAL A 259 -29.57 -5.38 -34.97
N ASP A 260 -28.67 -4.67 -35.66
CA ASP A 260 -28.96 -4.15 -37.01
C ASP A 260 -29.25 -5.26 -38.03
N TYR A 261 -28.72 -6.47 -37.81
CA TYR A 261 -28.96 -7.64 -38.67
C TYR A 261 -30.15 -8.51 -38.22
N THR A 262 -30.67 -8.34 -37.00
CA THR A 262 -31.72 -9.19 -36.42
C THR A 262 -33.10 -8.58 -36.62
#